data_AF-A0A1G9KSK6-F1
#
_entry.id   AF-A0A1G9KSK6-F1
#
_cell.length_a   1.000
_cell.length_b   1.000
_cell.length_c   1.000
_cell.angle_alpha   90.00
_cell.angle_beta   90.00
_cell.angle_gamma   90.00
#
_symmetry.space_group_name_H-M   'P 1'
#
loop_
_entity.id
_entity.type
_entity.pdbx_description
1 polymer ?
#
loop_
_entity_poly.entity_id
_entity_poly.type
_entity_poly.pdbx_seq_one_letter_code
_entity_poly.pdbx_strand_id
1 'polypeptide(L)'
;MFIYFFALMFLSCKEDAQKIIHYEFEGVKVSRYDLEKRTYLYYGECNNAISIKKNVSLIIDWQFDDFLQASLIFHKDRKVQILSGGGGKFKQISRKNEIYFKEYGSPEYNKIMDQYAAPNDLNNLCYIFDNTQFELEENKKLGSKVVITDELENAKICR
;
A
#
# COMPACT_ATOMS: atom_id res chain seq x y z
N MET A 1 37.38 -15.46 -43.98
CA MET A 1 36.50 -16.38 -43.23
C MET A 1 35.86 -15.59 -42.11
N PHE A 2 34.66 -15.04 -42.35
CA PHE A 2 33.92 -14.20 -41.40
C PHE A 2 33.07 -15.13 -40.52
N ILE A 3 33.39 -15.21 -39.23
CA ILE A 3 32.55 -15.90 -38.25
C ILE A 3 31.72 -14.79 -37.57
N TYR A 4 30.47 -14.65 -38.00
CA TYR A 4 29.46 -13.84 -37.32
C TYR A 4 29.09 -14.55 -36.02
N PHE A 5 29.55 -14.01 -34.90
CA PHE A 5 29.10 -14.40 -33.56
C PHE A 5 27.71 -13.78 -33.35
N PHE A 6 26.66 -14.53 -33.66
CA PHE A 6 25.28 -14.15 -33.36
C PHE A 6 25.09 -14.27 -31.83
N ALA A 7 25.21 -13.14 -31.12
CA ALA A 7 24.83 -13.04 -29.73
C ALA A 7 23.29 -13.11 -29.63
N LEU A 8 22.77 -14.32 -29.42
CA LEU A 8 21.40 -14.54 -28.97
C LEU A 8 21.29 -14.03 -27.53
N MET A 9 20.96 -12.74 -27.39
CA MET A 9 20.47 -12.19 -26.13
C MET A 9 19.13 -12.86 -25.83
N PHE A 10 19.15 -13.83 -24.91
CA PHE A 10 17.95 -14.39 -24.32
C PHE A 10 17.24 -13.28 -23.54
N LEU A 11 16.30 -12.61 -24.20
CA LEU A 11 15.26 -11.78 -23.60
C LEU A 11 14.47 -12.63 -22.60
N SER A 12 14.95 -12.72 -21.36
CA SER A 12 14.20 -13.31 -20.26
C SER A 12 13.07 -12.35 -19.91
N CYS A 13 11.88 -12.62 -20.44
CA CYS A 13 10.65 -11.99 -19.95
C CYS A 13 10.39 -12.54 -18.55
N LYS A 14 10.52 -11.68 -17.54
CA LYS A 14 10.02 -11.97 -16.20
C LYS A 14 8.61 -11.39 -16.12
N GLU A 15 7.61 -12.25 -16.10
CA GLU A 15 6.24 -11.85 -15.75
C GLU A 15 6.21 -11.59 -14.24
N ASP A 16 6.39 -10.34 -13.83
CA ASP A 16 6.14 -9.96 -12.45
C ASP A 16 4.62 -9.76 -12.29
N ALA A 17 3.96 -10.78 -11.73
CA ALA A 17 2.55 -10.69 -11.36
C ALA A 17 2.34 -9.50 -10.42
N GLN A 18 1.34 -8.67 -10.73
CA GLN A 18 1.03 -7.48 -9.94
C GLN A 18 0.16 -7.87 -8.76
N LYS A 19 0.48 -7.33 -7.58
CA LYS A 19 -0.28 -7.59 -6.36
C LYS A 19 -1.05 -6.35 -5.97
N ILE A 20 -2.34 -6.52 -5.72
CA ILE A 20 -3.19 -5.50 -5.13
C ILE A 20 -3.55 -5.95 -3.72
N ILE A 21 -3.42 -5.03 -2.77
CA ILE A 21 -3.72 -5.29 -1.37
C ILE A 21 -4.98 -4.51 -1.00
N HIS A 22 -5.95 -5.18 -0.38
CA HIS A 22 -7.17 -4.57 0.12
C HIS A 22 -7.19 -4.59 1.64
N TYR A 23 -7.41 -3.42 2.22
CA TYR A 23 -7.69 -3.23 3.63
C TYR A 23 -9.20 -3.05 3.80
N GLU A 24 -9.80 -3.74 4.77
CA GLU A 24 -11.23 -3.65 5.05
C GLU A 24 -11.52 -3.47 6.54
N PHE A 25 -12.38 -2.51 6.87
CA PHE A 25 -12.98 -2.39 8.20
C PHE A 25 -14.42 -1.92 8.10
N GLU A 26 -15.36 -2.63 8.75
CA GLU A 26 -16.80 -2.31 8.75
C GLU A 26 -17.39 -1.98 7.35
N GLY A 27 -16.91 -2.67 6.31
CA GLY A 27 -17.33 -2.46 4.92
C GLY A 27 -16.67 -1.27 4.20
N VAL A 28 -15.82 -0.50 4.87
CA VAL A 28 -14.94 0.50 4.26
C VAL A 28 -13.71 -0.21 3.71
N LYS A 29 -13.45 -0.04 2.41
CA LYS A 29 -12.33 -0.67 1.71
C LYS A 29 -11.34 0.36 1.20
N VAL A 30 -10.04 0.05 1.32
CA VAL A 30 -8.95 0.79 0.69
C VAL A 30 -8.10 -0.19 -0.09
N SER A 31 -7.84 0.12 -1.36
CA SER A 31 -6.97 -0.69 -2.22
C SER A 31 -5.62 0.00 -2.41
N ARG A 32 -4.56 -0.79 -2.34
CA ARG A 32 -3.16 -0.39 -2.49
C ARG A 32 -2.54 -1.06 -3.69
N TYR A 33 -1.72 -0.28 -4.40
CA TYR A 33 -0.83 -0.77 -5.44
C TYR A 33 0.54 -0.10 -5.31
N ASP A 34 1.61 -0.87 -5.45
CA ASP A 34 3.00 -0.41 -5.30
C ASP A 34 3.75 -0.45 -6.63
N LEU A 35 4.51 0.60 -6.94
CA LEU A 35 5.33 0.71 -8.14
C LEU A 35 6.51 1.64 -7.92
N GLU A 36 7.73 1.15 -8.12
CA GLU A 36 8.97 1.96 -8.14
C GLU A 36 9.07 2.95 -6.96
N LYS A 37 8.87 2.46 -5.72
CA LYS A 37 8.86 3.24 -4.47
C LYS A 37 7.68 4.20 -4.26
N ARG A 38 6.61 4.03 -5.04
CA ARG A 38 5.34 4.74 -4.86
C ARG A 38 4.23 3.77 -4.49
N THR A 39 3.45 4.14 -3.48
CA THR A 39 2.23 3.44 -3.07
C THR A 39 1.09 4.34 -3.48
N TYR A 40 0.16 3.76 -4.22
CA TYR A 40 -1.07 4.39 -4.66
C TYR A 40 -2.18 3.84 -3.77
N LEU A 41 -2.80 4.70 -2.95
CA LEU A 41 -3.96 4.34 -2.15
C LEU A 41 -5.23 4.89 -2.80
N TYR A 42 -6.18 3.99 -3.01
CA TYR A 42 -7.49 4.25 -3.56
C TYR A 42 -8.56 3.95 -2.53
N TYR A 43 -9.45 4.91 -2.25
CA TYR A 43 -10.63 4.66 -1.43
C TYR A 43 -11.67 3.84 -2.22
N GLY A 44 -11.85 2.59 -1.83
CA GLY A 44 -12.71 1.60 -2.47
C GLY A 44 -11.99 0.29 -2.76
N GLU A 45 -12.75 -0.66 -3.30
CA GLU A 45 -12.25 -1.95 -3.79
C GLU A 45 -11.91 -1.85 -5.28
N CYS A 46 -10.74 -2.32 -5.68
CA CYS A 46 -10.34 -2.29 -7.08
C CYS A 46 -9.40 -3.43 -7.43
N ASN A 47 -9.79 -4.32 -8.34
CA ASN A 47 -8.98 -5.47 -8.75
C ASN A 47 -8.12 -5.17 -9.99
N ASN A 48 -7.90 -3.88 -10.29
CA ASN A 48 -7.19 -3.45 -11.49
C ASN A 48 -6.25 -2.26 -11.22
N ALA A 49 -4.95 -2.46 -11.40
CA ALA A 49 -3.88 -1.51 -11.12
C ALA A 49 -3.98 -0.26 -11.99
N ILE A 50 -4.40 -0.40 -13.25
CA ILE A 50 -4.62 0.75 -14.16
C ILE A 50 -5.74 1.65 -13.60
N SER A 51 -6.81 1.05 -13.08
CA SER A 51 -7.91 1.79 -12.45
C SER A 51 -7.46 2.47 -11.15
N ILE A 52 -6.67 1.81 -10.31
CA ILE A 52 -6.08 2.43 -9.10
C ILE A 52 -5.22 3.63 -9.49
N LYS A 53 -4.31 3.48 -10.46
CA LYS A 53 -3.44 4.58 -10.95
C LYS A 53 -4.24 5.78 -11.45
N LYS A 54 -5.39 5.56 -12.11
CA LYS A 54 -6.25 6.63 -12.63
C LYS A 54 -7.10 7.29 -11.55
N ASN A 55 -7.46 6.57 -10.49
CA ASN A 55 -8.42 7.02 -9.49
C ASN A 55 -7.83 7.23 -8.09
N VAL A 56 -6.50 7.25 -7.98
CA VAL A 56 -5.77 7.35 -6.71
C VAL A 56 -6.25 8.51 -5.84
N SER A 57 -6.47 8.23 -4.55
CA SER A 57 -6.84 9.24 -3.56
C SER A 57 -5.60 9.90 -2.94
N LEU A 58 -4.58 9.10 -2.67
CA LEU A 58 -3.31 9.52 -2.08
C LEU A 58 -2.13 8.78 -2.71
N ILE A 59 -1.04 9.50 -3.00
CA ILE A 59 0.26 8.91 -3.31
C ILE A 59 1.17 9.03 -2.09
N ILE A 60 1.84 7.92 -1.78
CA ILE A 60 2.92 7.86 -0.79
C ILE A 60 4.20 7.55 -1.56
N ASP A 61 5.16 8.46 -1.51
CA ASP A 61 6.54 8.23 -1.95
C ASP A 61 7.34 7.81 -0.72
N TRP A 62 8.15 6.75 -0.75
CA TRP A 62 9.08 6.43 0.35
C TRP A 62 10.54 6.47 -0.09
N GLN A 63 11.37 7.06 0.76
CA GLN A 63 12.79 7.31 0.50
C GLN A 63 13.72 6.73 1.58
N PHE A 64 13.22 5.87 2.48
CA PHE A 64 14.06 5.25 3.50
C PHE A 64 14.66 3.93 3.01
N ASP A 65 15.77 3.51 3.62
CA ASP A 65 16.52 2.28 3.34
C ASP A 65 15.71 1.03 3.73
N ASP A 66 14.70 0.74 2.90
CA ASP A 66 13.89 -0.49 2.86
C ASP A 66 12.91 -0.73 4.00
N PHE A 67 12.39 0.33 4.65
CA PHE A 67 11.17 0.21 5.47
C PHE A 67 10.25 1.42 5.32
N LEU A 68 9.16 1.25 4.59
CA LEU A 68 7.94 2.03 4.83
C LEU A 68 7.26 1.47 6.09
N GLN A 69 7.05 2.33 7.09
CA GLN A 69 6.16 2.02 8.21
C GLN A 69 5.07 3.10 8.25
N ALA A 70 3.84 2.71 7.95
CA ALA A 70 2.68 3.58 8.09
C ALA A 70 1.50 2.80 8.64
N SER A 71 0.48 3.53 9.08
CA SER A 71 -0.75 2.95 9.61
C SER A 71 -1.96 3.63 8.99
N LEU A 72 -2.96 2.82 8.62
CA LEU A 72 -4.30 3.23 8.26
C LEU A 72 -5.19 3.10 9.49
N ILE A 73 -5.87 4.17 9.86
CA ILE A 73 -6.88 4.17 10.93
C ILE A 73 -8.24 4.42 10.29
N PHE A 74 -9.12 3.44 10.40
CA PHE A 74 -10.49 3.51 9.92
C PHE A 74 -11.37 4.13 11.00
N HIS A 75 -11.95 5.29 10.71
CA HIS A 75 -12.84 6.01 11.60
C HIS A 75 -14.30 5.60 11.38
N LYS A 76 -15.11 5.71 12.42
CA LYS A 76 -16.55 5.38 12.39
C LYS A 76 -17.34 6.22 11.38
N ASP A 77 -16.85 7.40 11.02
CA ASP A 77 -17.43 8.28 9.99
C ASP A 77 -17.01 7.90 8.56
N ARG A 78 -16.44 6.70 8.39
CA ARG A 78 -15.95 6.14 7.11
C ARG A 78 -14.76 6.89 6.51
N LYS A 79 -14.08 7.74 7.27
CA LYS A 79 -12.79 8.29 6.84
C LYS A 79 -11.66 7.36 7.23
N VAL A 80 -10.60 7.40 6.45
CA VAL A 80 -9.35 6.67 6.68
C VAL A 80 -8.26 7.69 6.88
N GLN A 81 -7.68 7.66 8.07
CA GLN A 81 -6.55 8.48 8.42
C GLN A 81 -5.26 7.71 8.19
N ILE A 82 -4.25 8.42 7.72
CA ILE A 82 -2.93 7.86 7.50
C ILE A 82 -1.95 8.50 8.46
N LEU A 83 -1.23 7.66 9.19
CA LEU A 83 -0.14 8.04 10.06
C LEU A 83 1.15 7.49 9.50
N SER A 84 2.14 8.36 9.30
CA SER A 84 3.51 7.92 9.05
C SER A 84 4.11 7.43 10.37
N GLY A 85 4.64 6.21 10.38
CA GLY A 85 5.49 5.68 11.44
C GLY A 85 6.99 5.96 11.21
N GLY A 86 7.32 6.71 10.15
CA GLY A 86 8.69 6.98 9.74
C GLY A 86 8.86 6.76 8.24
N GLY A 87 9.48 7.73 7.57
CA GLY A 87 9.73 7.67 6.14
C GLY A 87 8.54 8.09 5.25
N GLY A 88 8.90 8.59 4.08
CA GLY A 88 8.00 8.91 2.99
C GLY A 88 7.32 10.27 3.01
N LYS A 89 6.78 10.64 1.85
CA LYS A 89 6.07 11.90 1.57
C LYS A 89 4.68 11.56 1.05
N PHE A 90 3.69 12.25 1.61
CA PHE A 90 2.29 12.05 1.29
C PHE A 90 1.84 13.17 0.36
N LYS A 91 1.15 12.79 -0.71
CA LYS A 91 0.51 13.74 -1.62
C LYS A 91 -0.93 13.31 -1.85
N GLN A 92 -1.86 14.09 -1.33
CA GLN A 92 -3.28 13.94 -1.65
C GLN A 92 -3.51 14.43 -3.08
N ILE A 93 -4.15 13.59 -3.90
CA ILE A 93 -4.40 13.87 -5.32
C ILE A 93 -5.88 14.07 -5.59
N SER A 94 -6.74 13.34 -4.86
CA SER A 94 -8.19 13.52 -4.93
C SER A 94 -8.69 14.46 -3.83
N ARG A 95 -9.67 15.30 -4.17
CA ARG A 95 -10.39 16.15 -3.20
C ARG A 95 -11.49 15.40 -2.44
N LYS A 96 -11.71 14.12 -2.75
CA LYS A 96 -12.60 13.30 -1.95
C LYS A 96 -11.92 13.06 -0.60
N ASN A 97 -12.51 13.60 0.47
CA ASN A 97 -11.91 13.72 1.80
C ASN A 97 -12.02 12.42 2.63
N GLU A 98 -12.18 11.26 2.00
CA GLU A 98 -12.31 9.98 2.71
C GLU A 98 -10.94 9.42 3.10
N ILE A 99 -9.85 9.77 2.40
CA ILE A 99 -8.49 9.47 2.83
C ILE A 99 -7.77 10.77 3.12
N TYR A 100 -7.23 10.91 4.33
CA TYR A 100 -6.47 12.10 4.72
C TYR A 100 -5.23 11.74 5.52
N PHE A 101 -4.25 12.63 5.43
CA PHE A 101 -2.99 12.52 6.15
C PHE A 101 -2.95 13.55 7.27
N LYS A 102 -2.45 13.14 8.43
CA LYS A 102 -2.23 14.04 9.56
C LYS A 102 -0.86 13.77 10.17
N GLU A 103 -0.01 14.79 10.14
CA GLU A 103 1.27 14.77 10.83
C GLU A 103 1.06 15.02 12.32
N TYR A 104 1.78 14.26 13.12
CA TYR A 104 1.75 14.36 14.57
C TYR A 104 3.17 14.56 15.09
N GLY A 105 3.32 15.41 16.10
CA GLY A 105 4.54 15.39 16.91
C GLY A 105 4.70 14.04 17.61
N SER A 106 5.93 13.60 17.85
CA SER A 106 6.22 12.29 18.46
C SER A 106 5.40 11.95 19.73
N PRO A 107 5.17 12.87 20.69
CA PRO A 107 4.34 12.59 21.85
C PRO A 107 2.84 12.36 21.52
N GLU A 108 2.34 13.02 20.48
CA GLU A 108 0.95 12.88 20.04
C GLU A 108 0.79 11.60 19.19
N TYR A 109 1.80 11.27 18.39
CA TYR A 109 1.86 10.01 17.65
C TYR A 109 1.72 8.80 18.59
N ASN A 110 2.51 8.74 19.65
CA ASN A 110 2.43 7.63 20.61
C ASN A 110 1.05 7.52 21.25
N LYS A 111 0.44 8.65 21.64
CA LYS A 111 -0.91 8.66 22.22
C LYS A 111 -1.97 8.15 21.24
N ILE A 112 -1.90 8.55 19.98
CA ILE A 112 -2.83 8.07 18.95
C ILE A 112 -2.61 6.57 18.73
N MET A 113 -1.36 6.13 18.59
CA MET A 113 -1.07 4.70 18.46
C MET A 113 -1.57 3.92 19.66
N ASP A 114 -1.34 4.37 20.90
CA ASP A 114 -1.84 3.71 22.12
C ASP A 114 -3.37 3.66 22.18
N GLN A 115 -4.05 4.74 21.76
CA GLN A 115 -5.51 4.81 21.73
C GLN A 115 -6.10 3.76 20.79
N TYR A 116 -5.54 3.61 19.60
CA TYR A 116 -6.02 2.66 18.59
C TYR A 116 -5.39 1.26 18.75
N ALA A 117 -4.31 1.14 19.52
CA ALA A 117 -3.68 -0.12 19.88
C ALA A 117 -4.24 -0.77 21.16
N ALA A 118 -5.18 -0.11 21.83
CA ALA A 118 -5.81 -0.64 23.04
C ALA A 118 -6.57 -1.95 22.73
N PRO A 119 -6.65 -2.90 23.69
CA PRO A 119 -7.00 -4.31 23.46
C PRO A 119 -8.34 -4.61 22.76
N ASN A 120 -9.24 -3.63 22.65
CA ASN A 120 -10.62 -3.83 22.17
C ASN A 120 -10.94 -3.14 20.83
N ASP A 121 -10.04 -2.30 20.30
CA ASP A 121 -10.32 -1.48 19.09
C ASP A 121 -9.32 -1.68 17.94
N LEU A 122 -8.34 -2.57 18.08
CA LEU A 122 -7.29 -2.84 17.06
C LEU A 122 -7.79 -3.21 15.66
N ASN A 123 -9.03 -3.68 15.53
CA ASN A 123 -9.62 -4.09 14.26
C ASN A 123 -9.70 -2.96 13.23
N ASN A 124 -9.73 -1.70 13.68
CA ASN A 124 -9.81 -0.53 12.81
C ASN A 124 -8.42 0.04 12.42
N LEU A 125 -7.35 -0.60 12.84
CA LEU A 125 -5.97 -0.23 12.56
C LEU A 125 -5.37 -1.24 11.59
N CYS A 126 -4.93 -0.78 10.42
CA CYS A 126 -4.15 -1.60 9.50
C CYS A 126 -2.74 -1.05 9.35
N TYR A 127 -1.74 -1.92 9.43
CA TYR A 127 -0.35 -1.54 9.16
C TYR A 127 -0.02 -1.67 7.68
N ILE A 128 0.79 -0.75 7.19
CA ILE A 128 1.36 -0.72 5.84
C ILE A 128 2.86 -0.92 5.99
N PHE A 129 3.37 -1.99 5.40
CA PHE A 129 4.79 -2.29 5.26
C PHE A 129 5.15 -2.54 3.79
N ASP A 130 6.42 -2.37 3.46
CA ASP A 130 6.97 -2.79 2.16
C ASP A 130 7.18 -4.31 2.07
N ASN A 131 7.29 -4.99 3.21
CA ASN A 131 7.21 -6.45 3.29
C ASN A 131 5.74 -6.91 3.43
N THR A 132 5.13 -7.25 2.30
CA THR A 132 3.73 -7.70 2.22
C THR A 132 3.43 -8.95 3.07
N GLN A 133 4.36 -9.89 3.19
CA GLN A 133 4.13 -11.08 4.00
C GLN A 133 4.09 -10.71 5.49
N PHE A 134 5.07 -9.94 5.94
CA PHE A 134 5.11 -9.43 7.31
C PHE A 134 3.87 -8.60 7.63
N GLU A 135 3.45 -7.74 6.70
CA GLU A 135 2.23 -6.95 6.82
C GLU A 135 0.99 -7.82 7.07
N LEU A 136 0.81 -8.87 6.27
CA LEU A 136 -0.32 -9.78 6.44
C LEU A 136 -0.29 -10.48 7.79
N GLU A 137 0.88 -10.95 8.22
CA GLU A 137 1.04 -11.66 9.48
C GLU A 137 0.72 -10.75 10.68
N GLU A 138 1.24 -9.53 10.70
CA GLU A 138 0.98 -8.56 11.77
C GLU A 138 -0.48 -8.12 11.81
N ASN A 139 -1.07 -7.76 10.68
CA ASN A 139 -2.49 -7.37 10.63
C ASN A 139 -3.42 -8.52 11.07
N LYS A 140 -3.13 -9.77 10.67
CA LYS A 140 -3.89 -10.95 11.12
C LYS A 140 -3.79 -11.17 12.63
N LYS A 141 -2.59 -11.02 13.22
CA LYS A 141 -2.41 -11.15 14.67
C LYS A 141 -3.27 -10.14 15.45
N LEU A 142 -3.53 -8.98 14.87
CA LEU A 142 -4.27 -7.88 15.49
C LEU A 142 -5.78 -7.89 15.16
N GLY A 143 -6.26 -8.86 14.37
CA GLY A 143 -7.68 -9.00 14.04
C GLY A 143 -8.15 -8.18 12.84
N SER A 144 -7.27 -7.42 12.20
CA SER A 144 -7.57 -6.58 11.04
C SER A 144 -7.74 -7.42 9.77
N LYS A 145 -8.67 -7.01 8.89
CA LYS A 145 -8.92 -7.72 7.63
C LYS A 145 -8.07 -7.13 6.51
N VAL A 146 -7.10 -7.91 6.05
CA VAL A 146 -6.28 -7.61 4.87
C VAL A 146 -6.34 -8.79 3.91
N VAL A 147 -6.65 -8.49 2.65
CA VAL A 147 -6.79 -9.48 1.56
C VAL A 147 -5.89 -9.07 0.41
N ILE A 148 -5.16 -10.04 -0.15
CA ILE A 148 -4.37 -9.82 -1.37
C ILE A 148 -5.12 -10.43 -2.54
N THR A 149 -5.22 -9.67 -3.63
CA THR A 149 -5.65 -10.15 -4.93
C THR A 149 -4.47 -10.09 -5.90
N ASP A 150 -4.25 -11.18 -6.62
CA ASP A 150 -3.26 -11.21 -7.69
C ASP A 150 -3.93 -10.71 -8.97
N GLU A 151 -3.35 -9.68 -9.60
CA GLU A 151 -3.69 -9.26 -10.95
C GLU A 151 -2.58 -9.71 -11.90
N LEU A 152 -2.96 -10.55 -12.87
CA LEU A 152 -2.10 -10.86 -13.99
C LEU A 152 -2.17 -9.69 -14.98
N GLU A 153 -1.26 -8.72 -14.85
CA GLU A 153 -1.00 -7.82 -15.98
C GLU A 153 -0.25 -8.64 -17.03
N ASN A 154 -0.84 -8.79 -18.23
CA ASN A 154 -0.15 -9.33 -19.41
C ASN A 154 0.93 -8.33 -19.92
N ALA A 155 1.74 -7.78 -19.02
CA ALA A 155 2.84 -6.91 -19.36
C ALA A 155 4.06 -7.78 -19.63
N LYS A 156 4.21 -8.21 -20.90
CA LYS A 156 5.51 -8.68 -21.41
C LYS A 156 6.47 -7.49 -21.40
N ILE A 157 7.18 -7.29 -20.30
CA ILE A 157 8.31 -6.36 -20.27
C ILE A 157 9.51 -7.12 -20.84
N CYS A 158 9.73 -6.92 -22.14
CA CYS A 158 10.93 -7.34 -22.86
C CYS A 158 12.04 -6.29 -22.64
N ARG A 159 13.22 -6.68 -22.16
CA ARG A 159 14.42 -5.82 -22.07
C ARG A 159 15.42 -6.11 -23.18
#